data_AF-A0A926H7A1-F1
#
_entry.id   AF-A0A926H7A1-F1
#
_cell.length_a   1.000
_cell.length_b   1.000
_cell.length_c   1.000
_cell.angle_alpha   90.00
_cell.angle_beta   90.00
_cell.angle_gamma   90.00
#
_symmetry.space_group_name_H-M   'P 1'
#
loop_
_entity.id
_entity.type
_entity.pdbx_description
1 polymer ?
#
loop_
_entity_poly.entity_id
_entity_poly.type
_entity_poly.pdbx_seq_one_letter_code
_entity_poly.pdbx_strand_id
1 'polypeptide(L)'
;RRRFPYFKDFTQASIDKLLTPEERKSALVLEANYLQSVYVENTGNGSFVLHPLPTQAQLAPIFGMVAQDVDRDGNLDVMLVGNDFSAELLMGRYDAMNGLWLKGDGKGGFAPQTIASSGFYVPGNAKGLAQLTDAQGRNLLVATQNRGPLRVFRTRQTDESVRLQPTDVVALLTHAQGRTERVELSYGSSYLSQSDRTLRIGSTIRRVDIIDSKGKKRMVTPTAKPVAKR
;
A
#
# COMPACT_ATOMS: atom_id res chain seq x y z
N ARG A 1 -43.29 -12.43 21.83
CA ARG A 1 -44.02 -11.20 21.43
C ARG A 1 -43.11 -10.40 20.48
N ARG A 2 -43.58 -9.92 19.32
CA ARG A 2 -42.75 -9.10 18.41
C ARG A 2 -42.37 -7.79 19.11
N ARG A 3 -41.07 -7.52 19.31
CA ARG A 3 -40.57 -6.31 19.99
C ARG A 3 -40.68 -5.05 19.10
N PHE A 4 -40.59 -5.21 17.78
CA PHE A 4 -40.73 -4.13 16.80
C PHE A 4 -41.72 -4.55 15.70
N PRO A 5 -42.99 -4.13 15.79
CA PRO A 5 -44.01 -4.51 14.81
C PRO A 5 -43.83 -3.81 13.46
N TYR A 6 -43.19 -2.63 13.41
CA TYR A 6 -42.89 -1.89 12.19
C TYR A 6 -41.39 -1.64 12.02
N PHE A 7 -40.92 -1.58 10.77
CA PHE A 7 -39.49 -1.32 10.44
C PHE A 7 -39.00 0.01 11.01
N LYS A 8 -39.83 1.07 10.95
CA LYS A 8 -39.50 2.39 11.51
C LYS A 8 -39.17 2.32 13.01
N ASP A 9 -39.89 1.48 13.77
CA ASP A 9 -39.74 1.35 15.22
C ASP A 9 -38.40 0.69 15.57
N PHE A 10 -37.92 -0.20 14.70
CA PHE A 10 -36.61 -0.82 14.82
C PHE A 10 -35.48 0.17 14.50
N THR A 11 -35.60 0.95 13.40
CA THR A 11 -34.56 1.90 12.98
C THR A 11 -34.30 3.04 13.98
N GLN A 12 -35.27 3.35 14.84
CA GLN A 12 -35.18 4.42 15.84
C GLN A 12 -34.89 3.89 17.25
N ALA A 13 -34.78 2.57 17.43
CA ALA A 13 -34.53 1.96 18.73
C ALA A 13 -33.07 2.20 19.15
N SER A 14 -32.87 2.76 20.35
CA SER A 14 -31.55 2.79 20.97
C SER A 14 -31.09 1.37 21.32
N ILE A 15 -29.79 1.18 21.53
CA ILE A 15 -29.22 -0.11 21.92
C ILE A 15 -29.91 -0.68 23.19
N ASP A 16 -30.37 0.20 24.08
CA ASP A 16 -31.06 -0.14 25.32
C ASP A 16 -32.46 -0.72 25.11
N LYS A 17 -33.08 -0.43 23.96
CA LYS A 17 -34.37 -0.99 23.54
C LYS A 17 -34.18 -2.25 22.69
N LEU A 18 -33.02 -2.40 22.05
CA LEU A 18 -32.66 -3.55 21.23
C LEU A 18 -32.23 -4.75 22.08
N LEU A 19 -31.41 -4.50 23.11
CA LEU A 19 -30.84 -5.53 23.99
C LEU A 19 -31.34 -5.37 25.43
N THR A 20 -31.73 -6.48 26.07
CA THR A 20 -32.12 -6.44 27.50
C THR A 20 -30.91 -6.11 28.38
N PRO A 21 -31.12 -5.69 29.65
CA PRO A 21 -30.04 -5.54 30.62
C PRO A 21 -29.16 -6.80 30.73
N GLU A 22 -29.76 -7.99 30.73
CA GLU A 22 -29.07 -9.28 30.81
C GLU A 22 -28.24 -9.55 29.56
N GLU A 23 -28.81 -9.33 28.37
CA GLU A 23 -28.12 -9.48 27.09
C GLU A 23 -26.91 -8.53 26.99
N ARG A 24 -27.07 -7.27 27.40
CA ARG A 24 -25.96 -6.28 27.45
C ARG A 24 -24.88 -6.66 28.44
N LYS A 25 -25.24 -7.22 29.60
CA LYS A 25 -24.26 -7.65 30.62
C LYS A 25 -23.32 -8.75 30.10
N SER A 26 -23.81 -9.61 29.21
CA SER A 26 -23.02 -10.64 28.52
C SER A 26 -22.42 -10.19 27.18
N ALA A 27 -22.72 -8.97 26.70
CA ALA A 27 -22.32 -8.54 25.37
C ALA A 27 -20.84 -8.14 25.31
N LEU A 28 -20.17 -8.55 24.24
CA LEU A 28 -18.88 -7.97 23.87
C LEU A 28 -19.12 -6.60 23.25
N VAL A 29 -18.64 -5.55 23.90
CA VAL A 29 -18.68 -4.17 23.38
C VAL A 29 -17.30 -3.85 22.80
N LEU A 30 -17.26 -3.59 21.50
CA LEU A 30 -16.06 -3.13 20.79
C LEU A 30 -16.32 -1.72 20.27
N GLU A 31 -15.30 -0.87 20.33
CA GLU A 31 -15.34 0.49 19.83
C GLU A 31 -14.33 0.66 18.70
N ALA A 32 -14.76 1.27 17.60
CA ALA A 32 -13.86 1.76 16.56
C ALA A 32 -13.53 3.23 16.84
N ASN A 33 -12.36 3.49 17.41
CA ASN A 33 -11.92 4.83 17.83
C ASN A 33 -10.82 5.43 16.94
N TYR A 34 -10.36 4.70 15.93
CA TYR A 34 -9.32 5.14 15.02
C TYR A 34 -9.59 4.64 13.60
N LEU A 35 -9.88 5.58 12.68
CA LEU A 35 -10.29 5.28 11.30
C LEU A 35 -9.35 5.88 10.25
N GLN A 36 -8.28 6.56 10.67
CA GLN A 36 -7.33 7.18 9.74
C GLN A 36 -6.46 6.10 9.08
N SER A 37 -6.21 6.27 7.78
CA SER A 37 -5.15 5.56 7.09
C SER A 37 -3.80 6.04 7.63
N VAL A 38 -2.96 5.10 8.07
CA VAL A 38 -1.69 5.36 8.75
C VAL A 38 -0.54 4.56 8.15
N TYR A 39 0.65 5.12 8.23
CA TYR A 39 1.90 4.36 8.22
C TYR A 39 2.23 3.99 9.67
N VAL A 40 2.59 2.71 9.90
CA VAL A 40 2.98 2.22 11.22
C VAL A 40 4.49 2.04 11.24
N GLU A 41 5.16 2.87 12.03
CA GLU A 41 6.59 2.78 12.27
C GLU A 41 6.86 1.79 13.42
N ASN A 42 7.72 0.81 13.20
CA ASN A 42 8.24 -0.05 14.26
C ASN A 42 9.52 0.56 14.82
N THR A 43 9.48 1.06 16.06
CA THR A 43 10.62 1.72 16.72
C THR A 43 11.50 0.73 17.49
N GLY A 44 11.21 -0.57 17.37
CA GLY A 44 11.92 -1.66 18.04
C GLY A 44 11.28 -2.04 19.38
N ASN A 45 11.75 -3.15 19.96
CA ASN A 45 11.31 -3.65 21.28
C ASN A 45 9.78 -3.81 21.43
N GLY A 46 9.07 -4.09 20.33
CA GLY A 46 7.61 -4.21 20.33
C GLY A 46 6.85 -2.88 20.43
N SER A 47 7.53 -1.75 20.21
CA SER A 47 6.94 -0.42 20.19
C SER A 47 6.62 0.02 18.76
N PHE A 48 5.47 0.68 18.60
CA PHE A 48 4.97 1.16 17.31
C PHE A 48 4.45 2.59 17.43
N VAL A 49 4.69 3.39 16.40
CA VAL A 49 4.19 4.75 16.27
C VAL A 49 3.28 4.84 15.05
N LEU A 50 2.07 5.38 15.23
CA LEU A 50 1.11 5.59 14.15
C LEU A 50 1.31 6.99 13.56
N HIS A 51 1.56 7.03 12.25
CA HIS A 51 1.73 8.27 11.49
C HIS A 51 0.53 8.43 10.54
N PRO A 52 -0.40 9.37 10.80
CA PRO A 52 -1.49 9.66 9.89
C PRO A 52 -0.97 10.04 8.50
N LEU A 53 -1.49 9.37 7.46
CA LEU A 53 -1.22 9.77 6.09
C LEU A 53 -1.93 11.11 5.79
N PRO A 54 -1.43 11.90 4.82
CA PRO A 54 -2.03 13.19 4.44
C PRO A 54 -3.52 13.10 4.14
N THR A 55 -4.24 14.22 4.28
CA THR A 55 -5.70 14.31 4.08
C THR A 55 -6.19 13.68 2.77
N GLN A 56 -5.40 13.77 1.69
CA GLN A 56 -5.69 13.19 0.38
C GLN A 56 -5.81 11.66 0.43
N ALA A 57 -5.07 11.00 1.32
CA ALA A 57 -5.16 9.56 1.55
C ALA A 57 -6.38 9.16 2.39
N GLN A 58 -7.07 10.12 3.01
CA GLN A 58 -8.25 9.89 3.86
C GLN A 58 -9.57 10.07 3.10
N LEU A 59 -9.54 10.53 1.84
CA LEU A 59 -10.74 10.94 1.09
C LEU A 59 -11.65 9.76 0.70
N ALA A 60 -11.09 8.55 0.58
CA ALA A 60 -11.84 7.33 0.31
C ALA A 60 -11.05 6.11 0.83
N PRO A 61 -11.70 4.93 1.02
CA PRO A 61 -11.00 3.73 1.43
C PRO A 61 -9.86 3.37 0.48
N ILE A 62 -8.69 3.11 1.05
CA ILE A 62 -7.52 2.58 0.34
C ILE A 62 -7.66 1.07 0.22
N PHE A 63 -7.39 0.55 -0.97
CA PHE A 63 -7.31 -0.89 -1.21
C PHE A 63 -5.94 -1.25 -1.77
N GLY A 64 -5.63 -0.75 -2.96
CA GLY A 64 -4.38 -1.04 -3.63
C GLY A 64 -3.26 -0.14 -3.10
N MET A 65 -2.10 -0.72 -2.79
CA MET A 65 -0.93 0.01 -2.32
C MET A 65 0.35 -0.65 -2.78
N VAL A 66 1.33 0.17 -3.17
CA VAL A 66 2.62 -0.27 -3.65
C VAL A 66 3.67 0.72 -3.15
N ALA A 67 4.67 0.25 -2.41
CA ALA A 67 5.81 1.05 -1.97
C ALA A 67 7.02 0.84 -2.90
N GLN A 68 7.56 1.92 -3.44
CA GLN A 68 8.77 1.91 -4.28
C GLN A 68 9.33 3.32 -4.44
N ASP A 69 10.61 3.43 -4.82
CA ASP A 69 11.20 4.68 -5.28
C ASP A 69 10.70 5.00 -6.70
N VAL A 70 9.68 5.86 -6.84
CA VAL A 70 9.01 6.13 -8.12
C VAL A 70 9.81 7.12 -8.96
N ASP A 71 10.37 8.15 -8.31
CA ASP A 71 11.10 9.24 -8.96
C ASP A 71 12.62 9.07 -8.98
N ARG A 72 13.13 8.00 -8.37
CA ARG A 72 14.55 7.60 -8.32
C ARG A 72 15.40 8.55 -7.48
N ASP A 73 14.83 9.19 -6.47
CA ASP A 73 15.57 10.06 -5.56
C ASP A 73 16.27 9.30 -4.40
N GLY A 74 16.00 7.99 -4.30
CA GLY A 74 16.53 7.06 -3.32
C GLY A 74 15.63 6.86 -2.10
N ASN A 75 14.47 7.52 -2.04
CA ASN A 75 13.49 7.38 -0.97
C ASN A 75 12.31 6.51 -1.43
N LEU A 76 11.70 5.78 -0.50
CA LEU A 76 10.48 5.03 -0.81
C LEU A 76 9.28 5.96 -0.87
N ASP A 77 8.57 5.89 -1.98
CA ASP A 77 7.25 6.49 -2.16
C ASP A 77 6.16 5.43 -1.99
N VAL A 78 4.90 5.89 -1.93
CA VAL A 78 3.74 5.01 -1.91
C VAL A 78 2.74 5.39 -3.00
N MET A 79 2.38 4.43 -3.85
CA MET A 79 1.32 4.54 -4.83
C MET A 79 0.06 3.88 -4.25
N LEU A 80 -1.06 4.60 -4.27
CA LEU A 80 -2.32 4.19 -3.65
C LEU A 80 -3.47 4.24 -4.66
N VAL A 81 -4.35 3.26 -4.61
CA VAL A 81 -5.65 3.27 -5.31
C VAL A 81 -6.74 2.78 -4.36
N GLY A 82 -7.98 3.16 -4.66
CA GLY A 82 -9.07 2.84 -3.77
C GLY A 82 -10.43 3.16 -4.36
N ASN A 83 -11.29 3.68 -3.49
CA ASN A 83 -12.73 3.86 -3.66
C ASN A 83 -13.55 2.61 -3.35
N ASP A 84 -14.79 2.85 -2.92
CA ASP A 84 -15.81 1.82 -2.81
C ASP A 84 -17.18 2.33 -3.27
N PHE A 85 -17.70 1.65 -4.31
CA PHE A 85 -18.98 1.99 -4.92
C PHE A 85 -20.13 1.16 -4.35
N SER A 86 -19.85 0.33 -3.33
CA SER A 86 -20.77 -0.65 -2.74
C SER A 86 -21.47 -0.14 -1.49
N ALA A 87 -21.22 1.11 -1.10
CA ALA A 87 -21.79 1.74 0.08
C ALA A 87 -23.32 1.84 0.01
N GLU A 88 -23.96 1.94 1.18
CA GLU A 88 -25.42 2.01 1.29
C GLU A 88 -25.99 3.20 0.51
N LEU A 89 -27.20 3.04 -0.02
CA LEU A 89 -27.88 4.04 -0.85
C LEU A 89 -27.91 5.44 -0.22
N LEU A 90 -28.02 5.52 1.11
CA LEU A 90 -28.08 6.78 1.85
C LEU A 90 -26.71 7.44 2.03
N MET A 91 -25.62 6.67 2.09
CA MET A 91 -24.27 7.21 2.25
C MET A 91 -23.64 7.61 0.91
N GLY A 92 -24.16 7.09 -0.20
CA GLY A 92 -23.56 7.30 -1.51
C GLY A 92 -22.21 6.59 -1.62
N ARG A 93 -21.50 6.81 -2.73
CA ARG A 93 -20.21 6.14 -2.98
C ARG A 93 -19.08 6.84 -2.24
N TYR A 94 -18.08 6.06 -1.81
CA TYR A 94 -16.79 6.60 -1.40
C TYR A 94 -15.87 6.65 -2.62
N ASP A 95 -16.02 7.66 -3.49
CA ASP A 95 -15.39 7.73 -4.82
C ASP A 95 -14.50 8.96 -5.04
N ALA A 96 -14.03 9.59 -3.96
CA ALA A 96 -13.22 10.80 -4.03
C ALA A 96 -11.73 10.57 -4.38
N MET A 97 -11.24 9.33 -4.40
CA MET A 97 -9.84 9.03 -4.73
C MET A 97 -9.64 8.84 -6.24
N ASN A 98 -8.62 9.50 -6.79
CA ASN A 98 -8.28 9.43 -8.22
C ASN A 98 -6.98 8.66 -8.48
N GLY A 99 -6.59 7.78 -7.56
CA GLY A 99 -5.20 7.36 -7.39
C GLY A 99 -4.39 8.45 -6.69
N LEU A 100 -3.39 8.05 -5.91
CA LEU A 100 -2.54 8.97 -5.16
C LEU A 100 -1.10 8.48 -5.14
N TRP A 101 -0.18 9.36 -5.51
CA TRP A 101 1.25 9.19 -5.23
C TRP A 101 1.61 10.01 -4.00
N LEU A 102 2.09 9.33 -2.98
CA LEU A 102 2.69 9.90 -1.78
C LEU A 102 4.21 9.87 -1.95
N LYS A 103 4.80 11.03 -2.23
CA LYS A 103 6.25 11.17 -2.36
C LYS A 103 6.91 11.13 -0.98
N GLY A 104 7.82 10.19 -0.76
CA GLY A 104 8.55 10.03 0.49
C GLY A 104 9.70 11.02 0.63
N ASP A 105 9.97 11.46 1.86
CA ASP A 105 11.13 12.32 2.18
C ASP A 105 12.34 11.54 2.71
N GLY A 106 12.22 10.21 2.82
CA GLY A 106 13.24 9.31 3.38
C GLY A 106 13.31 9.30 4.90
N LYS A 107 12.46 10.06 5.59
CA LYS A 107 12.39 10.22 7.06
C LYS A 107 11.05 9.79 7.64
N GLY A 108 10.19 9.17 6.82
CA GLY A 108 8.83 8.74 7.19
C GLY A 108 7.74 9.77 6.87
N GLY A 109 8.10 10.92 6.29
CA GLY A 109 7.16 11.91 5.80
C GLY A 109 6.71 11.63 4.36
N PHE A 110 5.44 11.94 4.07
CA PHE A 110 4.84 11.74 2.76
C PHE A 110 4.15 13.01 2.24
N ALA A 111 4.56 13.48 1.07
CA ALA A 111 3.98 14.63 0.39
C ALA A 111 3.06 14.17 -0.76
N PRO A 112 1.74 14.46 -0.71
CA PRO A 112 0.81 14.05 -1.75
C PRO A 112 1.09 14.80 -3.06
N GLN A 113 1.20 14.05 -4.15
CA GLN A 113 1.41 14.61 -5.48
C GLN A 113 0.09 14.81 -6.22
N THR A 114 0.04 15.87 -7.02
CA THR A 114 -1.13 16.15 -7.88
C THR A 114 -1.20 15.18 -9.06
N ILE A 115 -2.38 15.03 -9.66
CA ILE A 115 -2.54 14.25 -10.89
C ILE A 115 -1.68 14.84 -12.02
N ALA A 116 -1.59 16.17 -12.11
CA ALA A 116 -0.82 16.85 -13.14
C ALA A 116 0.70 16.59 -13.03
N SER A 117 1.24 16.58 -11.81
CA SER A 117 2.68 16.32 -11.59
C SER A 117 3.02 14.82 -11.66
N SER A 118 2.12 13.95 -11.20
CA SER A 118 2.35 12.50 -11.15
C SER A 118 2.06 11.78 -12.47
N GLY A 119 1.09 12.26 -13.25
CA GLY A 119 0.51 11.50 -14.36
C GLY A 119 -0.24 10.24 -13.93
N PHE A 120 -0.47 10.04 -12.63
CA PHE A 120 -1.14 8.87 -12.08
C PHE A 120 -2.63 9.15 -11.87
N TYR A 121 -3.48 8.44 -12.62
CA TYR A 121 -4.93 8.68 -12.62
C TYR A 121 -5.74 7.38 -12.69
N VAL A 122 -6.36 7.04 -11.57
CA VAL A 122 -7.18 5.83 -11.36
C VAL A 122 -8.47 6.23 -10.61
N PRO A 123 -9.49 6.78 -11.30
CA PRO A 123 -10.70 7.35 -10.68
C PRO A 123 -11.81 6.35 -10.34
N GLY A 124 -11.72 5.11 -10.84
CA GLY A 124 -12.79 4.12 -10.70
C GLY A 124 -12.79 3.43 -9.33
N ASN A 125 -13.62 2.39 -9.21
CA ASN A 125 -13.64 1.51 -8.03
C ASN A 125 -12.43 0.57 -8.07
N ALA A 126 -11.27 1.10 -7.67
CA ALA A 126 -9.99 0.44 -7.82
C ALA A 126 -9.64 -0.38 -6.58
N LYS A 127 -9.23 -1.63 -6.81
CA LYS A 127 -8.96 -2.58 -5.71
C LYS A 127 -7.52 -3.08 -5.75
N GLY A 128 -7.14 -3.72 -6.85
CA GLY A 128 -5.80 -4.28 -7.00
C GLY A 128 -4.80 -3.26 -7.54
N LEU A 129 -3.60 -3.27 -6.97
CA LEU A 129 -2.44 -2.56 -7.47
C LEU A 129 -1.23 -3.50 -7.41
N ALA A 130 -0.58 -3.72 -8.56
CA ALA A 130 0.56 -4.62 -8.66
C ALA A 130 1.63 -4.02 -9.56
N GLN A 131 2.88 -4.32 -9.26
CA GLN A 131 4.00 -4.02 -10.13
C GLN A 131 4.30 -5.22 -11.03
N LEU A 132 4.62 -4.98 -12.28
CA LEU A 132 5.11 -5.98 -13.22
C LEU A 132 6.36 -5.44 -13.92
N THR A 133 7.12 -6.33 -14.53
CA THR A 133 8.26 -5.96 -15.39
C THR A 133 7.92 -6.33 -16.83
N ASP A 134 8.06 -5.39 -17.75
CA ASP A 134 7.84 -5.66 -19.17
C ASP A 134 9.03 -6.41 -19.80
N ALA A 135 8.87 -6.83 -21.06
CA ALA A 135 9.91 -7.57 -21.79
C ALA A 135 11.21 -6.78 -22.00
N GLN A 136 11.18 -5.46 -21.82
CA GLN A 136 12.35 -4.57 -21.91
C GLN A 136 12.94 -4.23 -20.53
N GLY A 137 12.43 -4.81 -19.44
CA GLY A 137 12.90 -4.52 -18.08
C GLY A 137 12.36 -3.22 -17.48
N ARG A 138 11.31 -2.62 -18.07
CA ARG A 138 10.68 -1.41 -17.49
C ARG A 138 9.62 -1.80 -16.48
N ASN A 139 9.48 -0.95 -15.48
CA ASN A 139 8.47 -1.11 -14.45
C ASN A 139 7.08 -0.73 -14.97
N LEU A 140 6.11 -1.61 -14.73
CA LEU A 140 4.70 -1.39 -14.98
C LEU A 140 3.96 -1.37 -13.65
N LEU A 141 3.13 -0.35 -13.43
CA LEU A 141 2.17 -0.32 -12.34
C LEU A 141 0.78 -0.58 -12.92
N VAL A 142 0.15 -1.65 -12.47
CA VAL A 142 -1.14 -2.13 -12.99
C VAL A 142 -2.21 -1.99 -11.92
N ALA A 143 -3.23 -1.18 -12.21
CA ALA A 143 -4.36 -0.94 -11.32
C ALA A 143 -5.66 -1.52 -11.92
N THR A 144 -6.34 -2.36 -11.16
CA THR A 144 -7.65 -2.90 -11.54
C THR A 144 -8.77 -1.97 -11.12
N GLN A 145 -9.85 -1.93 -11.88
CA GLN A 145 -11.07 -1.17 -11.57
C GLN A 145 -12.29 -2.05 -11.81
N ASN A 146 -13.16 -2.18 -10.82
CA ASN A 146 -14.38 -2.97 -10.96
C ASN A 146 -15.26 -2.40 -12.09
N ARG A 147 -15.61 -3.25 -13.08
CA ARG A 147 -16.34 -2.87 -14.31
C ARG A 147 -15.73 -1.67 -15.04
N GLY A 148 -14.43 -1.44 -14.89
CA GLY A 148 -13.68 -0.38 -15.54
C GLY A 148 -12.49 -0.91 -16.33
N PRO A 149 -11.80 -0.05 -17.09
CA PRO A 149 -10.60 -0.45 -17.81
C PRO A 149 -9.48 -0.76 -16.82
N LEU A 150 -8.62 -1.72 -17.19
CA LEU A 150 -7.32 -1.90 -16.56
C LEU A 150 -6.47 -0.65 -16.84
N ARG A 151 -5.89 -0.04 -15.81
CA ARG A 151 -4.95 1.07 -15.97
C ARG A 151 -3.53 0.54 -15.83
N VAL A 152 -2.69 0.83 -16.81
CA VAL A 152 -1.27 0.43 -16.82
C VAL A 152 -0.43 1.68 -16.99
N PHE A 153 0.44 1.93 -16.02
CA PHE A 153 1.42 3.01 -16.04
C PHE A 153 2.80 2.40 -16.22
N ARG A 154 3.67 3.08 -16.96
CA ARG A 154 5.00 2.58 -17.28
C ARG A 154 6.05 3.64 -16.97
N THR A 155 7.15 3.24 -16.35
CA THR A 155 8.31 4.12 -16.20
C THR A 155 8.98 4.34 -17.55
N ARG A 156 9.49 5.55 -17.79
CA ARG A 156 10.23 5.84 -19.03
C ARG A 156 11.59 5.13 -19.08
N GLN A 157 12.17 4.88 -17.91
CA GLN A 157 13.49 4.29 -17.75
C GLN A 157 13.38 2.82 -17.34
N THR A 158 14.37 2.04 -17.75
CA THR A 158 14.61 0.67 -17.29
C THR A 158 15.32 0.73 -15.95
N ASP A 159 14.83 -0.06 -14.99
CA ASP A 159 15.49 -0.19 -13.70
C ASP A 159 16.38 -1.42 -13.73
N GLU A 160 17.56 -1.33 -13.11
CA GLU A 160 18.33 -2.54 -12.83
C GLU A 160 17.48 -3.42 -11.91
N SER A 161 17.42 -4.72 -12.19
CA SER A 161 16.55 -5.62 -11.44
C SER A 161 17.07 -7.04 -11.40
N VAL A 162 16.62 -7.77 -10.39
CA VAL A 162 16.96 -9.17 -10.16
C VAL A 162 15.68 -9.98 -10.05
N ARG A 163 15.58 -11.03 -10.87
CA ARG A 163 14.51 -12.00 -10.74
C ARG A 163 14.72 -12.82 -9.47
N LEU A 164 13.73 -12.82 -8.59
CA LEU A 164 13.76 -13.55 -7.34
C LEU A 164 13.39 -15.01 -7.57
N GLN A 165 14.05 -15.91 -6.83
CA GLN A 165 13.70 -17.32 -6.81
C GLN A 165 12.50 -17.56 -5.89
N PRO A 166 11.82 -18.71 -6.03
CA PRO A 166 10.63 -19.00 -5.25
C PRO A 166 10.87 -19.04 -3.73
N THR A 167 12.08 -19.42 -3.31
CA THR A 167 12.46 -19.55 -1.90
C THR A 167 13.04 -18.27 -1.32
N ASP A 168 13.22 -17.21 -2.10
CA ASP A 168 13.75 -15.93 -1.60
C ASP A 168 12.72 -15.25 -0.70
N VAL A 169 13.13 -14.88 0.51
CA VAL A 169 12.23 -14.28 1.51
C VAL A 169 12.66 -12.88 1.94
N VAL A 170 13.94 -12.54 1.79
CA VAL A 170 14.49 -11.25 2.21
C VAL A 170 15.56 -10.78 1.23
N ALA A 171 15.62 -9.47 0.97
CA ALA A 171 16.77 -8.81 0.39
C ALA A 171 17.36 -7.79 1.39
N LEU A 172 18.68 -7.83 1.58
CA LEU A 172 19.41 -6.79 2.29
C LEU A 172 20.10 -5.89 1.26
N LEU A 173 19.68 -4.63 1.21
CA LEU A 173 20.21 -3.63 0.29
C LEU A 173 21.22 -2.76 1.02
N THR A 174 22.45 -2.70 0.52
CA THR A 174 23.48 -1.80 1.06
C THR A 174 23.64 -0.60 0.14
N HIS A 175 23.37 0.59 0.64
CA HIS A 175 23.52 1.85 -0.09
C HIS A 175 25.00 2.29 -0.16
N ALA A 176 25.33 3.11 -1.15
CA ALA A 176 26.67 3.69 -1.31
C ALA A 176 27.16 4.50 -0.08
N GLN A 177 26.23 5.00 0.74
CA GLN A 177 26.51 5.74 1.97
C GLN A 177 26.62 4.83 3.23
N GLY A 178 26.59 3.50 3.07
CA GLY A 178 26.71 2.54 4.16
C GLY A 178 25.41 2.17 4.88
N ARG A 179 24.30 2.90 4.62
CA ARG A 179 22.95 2.54 5.10
C ARG A 179 22.57 1.15 4.57
N THR A 180 21.95 0.33 5.43
CA THR A 180 21.36 -0.95 5.02
C THR A 180 19.84 -0.90 5.15
N GLU A 181 19.16 -1.54 4.21
CA GLU A 181 17.71 -1.69 4.18
C GLU A 181 17.36 -3.17 4.08
N ARG A 182 16.35 -3.60 4.84
CA ARG A 182 15.83 -4.97 4.79
C ARG A 182 14.47 -4.94 4.11
N VAL A 183 14.35 -5.62 2.98
CA VAL A 183 13.12 -5.74 2.20
C VAL A 183 12.60 -7.16 2.32
N GLU A 184 11.33 -7.30 2.73
CA GLU A 184 10.63 -8.58 2.75
C GLU A 184 10.08 -8.93 1.36
N LEU A 185 10.26 -10.19 0.94
CA LEU A 185 9.93 -10.67 -0.40
C LEU A 185 8.71 -11.59 -0.36
N SER A 186 7.55 -11.01 -0.09
CA SER A 186 6.31 -11.75 0.17
C SER A 186 5.71 -12.45 -1.07
N TYR A 187 4.86 -13.43 -0.78
CA TYR A 187 3.79 -13.87 -1.68
C TYR A 187 2.48 -13.29 -1.15
N GLY A 188 1.68 -12.72 -2.04
CA GLY A 188 0.64 -11.76 -1.73
C GLY A 188 1.25 -10.38 -1.49
N SER A 189 0.67 -9.37 -2.14
CA SER A 189 0.95 -7.97 -1.86
C SER A 189 -0.29 -7.14 -2.17
N SER A 190 -0.53 -6.08 -1.41
CA SER A 190 -1.69 -5.22 -1.60
C SER A 190 -3.03 -5.97 -1.45
N TYR A 191 -4.10 -5.49 -2.07
CA TYR A 191 -5.44 -6.06 -1.96
C TYR A 191 -5.67 -7.16 -3.00
N LEU A 192 -5.63 -8.42 -2.55
CA LEU A 192 -5.86 -9.64 -3.35
C LEU A 192 -5.07 -9.64 -4.68
N SER A 193 -3.85 -9.12 -4.63
CA SER A 193 -2.98 -8.90 -5.79
C SER A 193 -1.59 -9.47 -5.53
N GLN A 194 -0.73 -9.45 -6.56
CA GLN A 194 0.64 -9.91 -6.48
C GLN A 194 1.51 -9.17 -7.50
N SER A 195 2.48 -8.40 -7.01
CA SER A 195 3.56 -7.89 -7.87
C SER A 195 4.43 -9.03 -8.38
N ASP A 196 5.06 -8.86 -9.53
CA ASP A 196 6.03 -9.83 -10.03
C ASP A 196 7.19 -10.00 -9.04
N ARG A 197 7.78 -11.20 -9.03
CA ARG A 197 8.92 -11.52 -8.15
C ARG A 197 10.23 -10.97 -8.72
N THR A 198 10.30 -9.66 -8.82
CA THR A 198 11.41 -8.92 -9.38
C THR A 198 11.81 -7.82 -8.40
N LEU A 199 13.02 -7.93 -7.85
CA LEU A 199 13.58 -6.89 -6.99
C LEU A 199 14.20 -5.81 -7.88
N ARG A 200 13.68 -4.59 -7.78
CA ARG A 200 14.25 -3.41 -8.46
C ARG A 200 15.38 -2.86 -7.61
N ILE A 201 16.50 -2.54 -8.25
CA ILE A 201 17.71 -2.06 -7.62
C ILE A 201 17.87 -0.59 -7.98
N GLY A 202 17.71 0.28 -6.98
CA GLY A 202 17.94 1.71 -7.14
C GLY A 202 19.42 2.02 -7.42
N SER A 203 19.67 3.13 -8.11
CA SER A 203 21.03 3.57 -8.51
C SER A 203 21.97 3.85 -7.33
N THR A 204 21.43 4.01 -6.12
CA THR A 204 22.19 4.25 -4.89
C THR A 204 22.64 2.96 -4.21
N ILE A 205 22.14 1.80 -4.64
CA ILE A 205 22.46 0.48 -4.06
C ILE A 205 23.78 -0.05 -4.64
N ARG A 206 24.65 -0.55 -3.77
CA ARG A 206 25.98 -1.11 -4.13
C ARG A 206 26.09 -2.60 -3.96
N ARG A 207 25.25 -3.18 -3.12
CA ARG A 207 25.26 -4.61 -2.83
C ARG A 207 23.86 -5.05 -2.41
N VAL A 208 23.47 -6.21 -2.93
CA VAL A 208 22.23 -6.88 -2.54
C VAL A 208 22.57 -8.27 -2.05
N ASP A 209 22.23 -8.59 -0.80
CA ASP A 209 22.29 -9.96 -0.29
C ASP A 209 20.86 -10.51 -0.20
N ILE A 210 20.54 -11.47 -1.06
CA ILE A 210 19.25 -12.16 -1.06
C ILE A 210 19.35 -13.38 -0.15
N ILE A 211 18.38 -13.55 0.74
CA ILE A 211 18.31 -14.64 1.71
C ILE A 211 17.11 -15.51 1.39
N ASP A 212 17.35 -16.81 1.25
CA ASP A 212 16.27 -17.80 1.06
C ASP A 212 15.62 -18.24 2.38
N SER A 213 14.54 -19.00 2.28
CA SER A 213 13.78 -19.53 3.42
C SER A 213 14.57 -20.49 4.32
N LYS A 214 15.75 -20.93 3.89
CA LYS A 214 16.69 -21.75 4.69
C LYS A 214 17.84 -20.92 5.26
N GLY A 215 17.84 -19.60 5.06
CA GLY A 215 18.88 -18.69 5.51
C GLY A 215 20.12 -18.63 4.60
N LYS A 216 20.12 -19.31 3.46
CA LYS A 216 21.25 -19.27 2.52
C LYS A 216 21.28 -17.92 1.81
N LYS A 217 22.47 -17.31 1.78
CA LYS A 217 22.69 -16.00 1.16
C LYS A 217 23.23 -16.14 -0.26
N ARG A 218 22.68 -15.35 -1.18
CA ARG A 218 23.18 -15.09 -2.53
C ARG A 218 23.54 -13.60 -2.61
N MET A 219 24.76 -13.29 -3.03
CA MET A 219 25.14 -11.91 -3.34
C MET A 219 24.80 -11.58 -4.78
N VAL A 220 24.26 -10.39 -5.02
CA VAL A 220 24.11 -9.79 -6.33
C VAL A 220 24.76 -8.41 -6.31
N THR A 221 25.67 -8.18 -7.26
CA THR A 221 26.38 -6.91 -7.42
C THR A 221 25.69 -6.11 -8.52
N PRO A 222 25.12 -4.94 -8.22
CA PRO A 222 24.55 -4.04 -9.22
C PRO A 222 25.62 -3.61 -10.25
N THR A 223 25.22 -3.52 -11.50
CA THR A 223 26.03 -3.14 -12.66
C THR A 223 26.16 -1.62 -12.80
N ALA A 224 25.24 -0.84 -12.24
CA ALA A 224 25.27 0.62 -12.34
C ALA A 224 26.32 1.29 -11.41
N LYS A 225 27.12 2.22 -11.97
CA LYS A 225 27.90 3.20 -11.19
C LYS A 225 26.94 4.30 -10.69
N PRO A 226 26.99 4.74 -9.43
CA PRO A 226 26.07 5.73 -8.90
C PRO A 226 26.25 7.05 -9.61
N VAL A 227 25.13 7.65 -9.97
CA VAL A 227 25.10 9.04 -10.40
C VAL A 227 25.24 9.89 -9.13
N ALA A 228 26.32 10.65 -9.03
CA ALA A 228 26.48 11.62 -7.94
C ALA A 228 25.30 12.61 -8.01
N LYS A 229 24.58 12.80 -6.89
CA LYS A 229 23.57 13.87 -6.79
C LYS A 229 24.26 15.20 -7.13
N ARG A 230 23.74 15.91 -8.13
CA ARG A 230 24.10 17.31 -8.40
C ARG A 230 23.42 18.20 -7.37
#